data_AF-A0A316FZF3-F1
#
_entry.id   AF-A0A316FZF3-F1
#
_cell.length_a   1.000
_cell.length_b   1.000
_cell.length_c   1.000
_cell.angle_alpha   90.00
_cell.angle_beta   90.00
_cell.angle_gamma   90.00
#
_symmetry.space_group_name_H-M   'P 1'
#
loop_
_entity.id
_entity.type
_entity.pdbx_description
1 polymer ?
#
loop_
_entity_poly.entity_id
_entity_poly.type
_entity_poly.pdbx_seq_one_letter_code
_entity_poly.pdbx_strand_id
1 'polypeptide(L)'
;MTRAVFSEKQLREVMALFWANHFHAAYKDSSRIHLQMFDDRAFYQENAFGQFRDLLVYSARSPLMAQFLDNDESSAGSLNENYARELLELHTLGARADYTEQDISEVARIFTGWHYAEIEQANSAAIPRFEFRYRPLRHDNGDKMLSFHPGVIIGRDGNEGYQEGRQLLAYLAAHPATSSFVCGKIVQLLVADVPPQHFVDVCSITWMVTDGDIRSVLEAILKDPSYITTVEYQRNKGKTPFEYSASVARFLALSPEASQVRDLAMILPGGSDGLELFPAAGT
;
A
#
# COMPACT_ATOMS: atom_id res chain seq x y z
N MET A 1 0.73 3.71 17.48
CA MET A 1 1.52 3.24 18.64
C MET A 1 0.76 2.22 19.48
N THR A 2 -0.47 2.51 19.93
CA THR A 2 -1.32 1.59 20.71
C THR A 2 -1.38 0.17 20.14
N ARG A 3 -1.72 -0.01 18.86
CA ARG A 3 -1.78 -1.35 18.23
C ARG A 3 -0.43 -2.06 18.16
N ALA A 4 0.65 -1.33 17.88
CA ALA A 4 2.01 -1.87 17.89
C ALA A 4 2.43 -2.37 19.29
N VAL A 5 1.86 -1.84 20.37
CA VAL A 5 2.13 -2.25 21.76
C VAL A 5 1.19 -3.35 22.25
N PHE A 6 -0.06 -3.39 21.80
CA PHE A 6 -1.08 -4.28 22.41
C PHE A 6 -1.57 -5.42 21.51
N SER A 7 -1.38 -5.35 20.19
CA SER A 7 -1.86 -6.41 19.29
C SER A 7 -1.08 -7.71 19.50
N GLU A 8 -1.77 -8.85 19.62
CA GLU A 8 -1.11 -10.18 19.62
C GLU A 8 -0.61 -10.58 18.22
N LYS A 9 -1.08 -9.89 17.16
CA LYS A 9 -0.76 -10.18 15.76
C LYS A 9 0.41 -9.32 15.26
N GLN A 10 1.58 -9.47 15.85
CA GLN A 10 2.73 -8.57 15.61
C GLN A 10 3.22 -8.52 14.17
N LEU A 11 3.34 -9.66 13.50
CA LEU A 11 3.75 -9.70 12.09
C LEU A 11 2.79 -8.89 11.20
N ARG A 12 1.49 -8.87 11.53
CA ARG A 12 0.51 -8.09 10.77
C ARG A 12 0.75 -6.59 10.94
N GLU A 13 1.01 -6.11 12.14
CA GLU A 13 1.29 -4.68 12.37
C GLU A 13 2.59 -4.24 11.68
N VAL A 14 3.62 -5.09 11.68
CA VAL A 14 4.88 -4.86 10.96
C VAL A 14 4.61 -4.72 9.46
N MET A 15 3.87 -5.66 8.87
CA MET A 15 3.55 -5.61 7.44
C MET A 15 2.57 -4.48 7.09
N ALA A 16 1.62 -4.16 7.96
CA ALA A 16 0.74 -3.00 7.77
C ALA A 16 1.54 -1.69 7.70
N LEU A 17 2.51 -1.52 8.60
CA LEU A 17 3.40 -0.36 8.58
C LEU A 17 4.29 -0.36 7.33
N PHE A 18 4.81 -1.52 6.93
CA PHE A 18 5.56 -1.67 5.70
C PHE A 18 4.75 -1.18 4.49
N TRP A 19 3.50 -1.62 4.34
CA TRP A 19 2.64 -1.20 3.23
C TRP A 19 2.25 0.27 3.30
N ALA A 20 1.94 0.80 4.49
CA ALA A 20 1.64 2.22 4.67
C ALA A 20 2.86 3.13 4.35
N ASN A 21 4.08 2.61 4.53
CA ASN A 21 5.31 3.29 4.11
C ASN A 21 5.61 3.08 2.62
N HIS A 22 5.33 1.89 2.09
CA HIS A 22 5.54 1.56 0.69
C HIS A 22 4.65 2.43 -0.21
N PHE A 23 3.37 2.58 0.14
CA PHE A 23 2.38 3.40 -0.55
C PHE A 23 2.11 4.71 0.19
N HIS A 24 3.17 5.36 0.68
CA HIS A 24 3.03 6.55 1.48
C HIS A 24 2.39 7.70 0.68
N ALA A 25 1.37 8.32 1.27
CA ALA A 25 0.80 9.56 0.78
C ALA A 25 0.59 10.52 1.95
N ALA A 26 0.83 11.80 1.69
CA ALA A 26 0.56 12.89 2.63
C ALA A 26 -0.48 13.85 2.04
N TYR A 27 -1.28 14.48 2.89
CA TYR A 27 -2.23 15.49 2.43
C TYR A 27 -1.51 16.80 2.17
N LYS A 28 -2.01 17.58 1.20
CA LYS A 28 -1.52 18.94 0.93
C LYS A 28 -2.32 19.96 1.74
N ASP A 29 -1.62 20.94 2.30
CA ASP A 29 -2.15 22.12 2.99
C ASP A 29 -3.34 21.85 3.95
N SER A 30 -4.34 22.73 3.96
CA SER A 30 -5.55 22.68 4.78
C SER A 30 -6.64 21.76 4.20
N SER A 31 -6.27 20.79 3.34
CA SER A 31 -7.25 19.94 2.68
C SER A 31 -8.00 19.05 3.68
N ARG A 32 -9.32 18.97 3.49
CA ARG A 32 -10.21 18.15 4.33
C ARG A 32 -10.00 16.63 4.11
N ILE A 33 -9.15 16.26 3.16
CA ILE A 33 -8.85 14.86 2.78
C ILE A 33 -7.91 14.16 3.76
N HIS A 34 -7.30 14.88 4.71
CA HIS A 34 -6.32 14.32 5.65
C HIS A 34 -6.83 13.06 6.38
N LEU A 35 -8.13 12.94 6.63
CA LEU A 35 -8.70 11.76 7.28
C LEU A 35 -8.66 10.48 6.44
N GLN A 36 -8.53 10.60 5.12
CA GLN A 36 -8.31 9.46 4.22
C GLN A 36 -7.08 8.64 4.62
N MET A 37 -6.09 9.25 5.29
CA MET A 37 -4.93 8.52 5.80
C MET A 37 -5.30 7.40 6.81
N PHE A 38 -6.43 7.53 7.51
CA PHE A 38 -6.90 6.52 8.45
C PHE A 38 -7.52 5.34 7.73
N ASP A 39 -8.33 5.62 6.71
CA ASP A 39 -8.93 4.60 5.84
C ASP A 39 -7.85 3.82 5.09
N ASP A 40 -6.86 4.52 4.53
CA ASP A 40 -5.74 3.90 3.82
C ASP A 40 -4.93 2.97 4.73
N ARG A 41 -4.61 3.42 5.95
CA ARG A 41 -3.92 2.59 6.96
C ARG A 41 -4.75 1.40 7.39
N ALA A 42 -6.07 1.56 7.56
CA ALA A 42 -6.96 0.47 7.91
C ALA A 42 -6.98 -0.60 6.81
N PHE A 43 -7.08 -0.18 5.55
CA PHE A 43 -7.04 -1.08 4.41
C PHE A 43 -5.73 -1.88 4.35
N TYR A 44 -4.57 -1.21 4.46
CA TYR A 44 -3.27 -1.87 4.45
C TYR A 44 -3.08 -2.84 5.63
N GLN A 45 -3.71 -2.57 6.77
CA GLN A 45 -3.68 -3.46 7.92
C GLN A 45 -4.53 -4.72 7.71
N GLU A 46 -5.75 -4.55 7.21
CA GLU A 46 -6.66 -5.66 6.93
C GLU A 46 -6.11 -6.58 5.84
N ASN A 47 -5.44 -5.99 4.84
CA ASN A 47 -4.90 -6.68 3.67
C ASN A 47 -3.39 -6.93 3.76
N ALA A 48 -2.78 -6.82 4.95
CA ALA A 48 -1.32 -6.88 5.12
C ALA A 48 -0.66 -8.17 4.59
N PHE A 49 -1.44 -9.26 4.48
CA PHE A 49 -1.02 -10.56 3.94
C PHE A 49 -1.83 -10.97 2.68
N GLY A 50 -2.51 -10.03 2.03
CA GLY A 50 -3.33 -10.27 0.85
C GLY A 50 -2.51 -10.30 -0.45
N GLN A 51 -3.18 -10.06 -1.57
CA GLN A 51 -2.53 -9.96 -2.88
C GLN A 51 -1.92 -8.57 -3.09
N PHE A 52 -0.67 -8.52 -3.58
CA PHE A 52 -0.02 -7.23 -3.88
C PHE A 52 -0.80 -6.40 -4.89
N ARG A 53 -1.40 -7.03 -5.91
CA ARG A 53 -2.23 -6.35 -6.90
C ARG A 53 -3.36 -5.55 -6.25
N ASP A 54 -3.98 -6.09 -5.20
CA ASP A 54 -5.10 -5.42 -4.53
C ASP A 54 -4.62 -4.22 -3.70
N LEU A 55 -3.44 -4.32 -3.07
CA LEU A 55 -2.77 -3.20 -2.40
C LEU A 55 -2.42 -2.08 -3.39
N LEU A 56 -1.85 -2.45 -4.54
CA LEU A 56 -1.45 -1.53 -5.60
C LEU A 56 -2.66 -0.81 -6.22
N VAL A 57 -3.73 -1.55 -6.52
CA VAL A 57 -4.99 -1.01 -7.03
C VAL A 57 -5.64 -0.06 -6.02
N TYR A 58 -5.61 -0.42 -4.73
CA TYR A 58 -6.15 0.46 -3.70
C TYR A 58 -5.37 1.76 -3.63
N SER A 59 -4.04 1.69 -3.59
CA SER A 59 -3.16 2.87 -3.60
C SER A 59 -3.46 3.79 -4.78
N ALA A 60 -3.57 3.23 -6.00
CA ALA A 60 -3.89 3.98 -7.21
C ALA A 60 -5.27 4.67 -7.19
N ARG A 61 -6.20 4.17 -6.37
CA ARG A 61 -7.56 4.72 -6.22
C ARG A 61 -7.72 5.58 -4.97
N SER A 62 -6.72 5.65 -4.09
CA SER A 62 -6.80 6.44 -2.87
C SER A 62 -6.97 7.92 -3.24
N PRO A 63 -8.01 8.61 -2.72
CA PRO A 63 -8.14 10.05 -2.86
C PRO A 63 -6.90 10.81 -2.36
N LEU A 64 -6.26 10.31 -1.29
CA LEU A 64 -5.07 10.92 -0.71
C LEU A 64 -3.87 10.77 -1.66
N MET A 65 -3.67 9.58 -2.23
CA MET A 65 -2.61 9.35 -3.21
C MET A 65 -2.80 10.20 -4.47
N ALA A 66 -4.04 10.29 -4.96
CA ALA A 66 -4.38 11.10 -6.12
C ALA A 66 -4.01 12.58 -5.91
N GLN A 67 -4.36 13.17 -4.76
CA GLN A 67 -3.96 14.55 -4.40
C GLN A 67 -2.45 14.68 -4.17
N PHE A 68 -1.86 13.73 -3.44
CA PHE A 68 -0.45 13.82 -3.05
C PHE A 68 0.47 13.92 -4.27
N LEU A 69 0.14 13.16 -5.32
CA LEU A 69 0.92 13.07 -6.56
C LEU A 69 0.26 13.78 -7.74
N ASP A 70 -0.69 14.68 -7.48
CA ASP A 70 -1.35 15.55 -8.47
C ASP A 70 -1.97 14.81 -9.66
N ASN A 71 -2.31 13.53 -9.50
CA ASN A 71 -2.99 12.79 -10.55
C ASN A 71 -4.42 13.29 -10.74
N ASP A 72 -5.00 13.85 -9.69
CA ASP A 72 -6.32 14.47 -9.73
C ASP A 72 -6.35 15.70 -10.67
N GLU A 73 -5.22 16.36 -10.88
CA GLU A 73 -5.04 17.45 -11.84
C GLU A 73 -4.70 16.99 -13.27
N SER A 74 -4.23 15.75 -13.44
CA SER A 74 -3.85 15.18 -14.73
C SER A 74 -5.05 15.00 -15.67
N SER A 75 -4.88 15.35 -16.95
CA SER A 75 -5.90 15.17 -18.00
C SER A 75 -5.31 15.12 -19.40
N ALA A 76 -6.10 14.63 -20.36
CA ALA A 76 -5.77 14.70 -21.77
C ALA A 76 -5.34 16.11 -22.18
N GLY A 77 -4.15 16.24 -22.77
CA GLY A 77 -3.56 17.53 -23.18
C GLY A 77 -2.91 18.36 -22.06
N SER A 78 -2.99 17.93 -20.80
CA SER A 78 -2.31 18.55 -19.66
C SER A 78 -1.93 17.47 -18.64
N LEU A 79 -0.88 16.71 -18.96
CA LEU A 79 -0.42 15.59 -18.16
C LEU A 79 0.32 16.07 -16.90
N ASN A 80 0.06 15.38 -15.79
CA ASN A 80 0.94 15.41 -14.62
C ASN A 80 1.59 14.02 -14.48
N GLU A 81 2.92 13.98 -14.47
CA GLU A 81 3.72 12.75 -14.49
C GLU A 81 4.14 12.26 -13.10
N ASN A 82 3.87 13.02 -12.04
CA ASN A 82 4.33 12.68 -10.69
C ASN A 82 3.85 11.29 -10.26
N TYR A 83 2.54 11.01 -10.40
CA TYR A 83 2.01 9.69 -10.08
C TYR A 83 2.63 8.57 -10.93
N ALA A 84 2.85 8.81 -12.23
CA ALA A 84 3.47 7.83 -13.12
C ALA A 84 4.90 7.49 -12.69
N ARG A 85 5.69 8.51 -12.36
CA ARG A 85 7.07 8.34 -11.89
C ARG A 85 7.11 7.54 -10.60
N GLU A 86 6.30 7.90 -9.62
CA GLU A 86 6.23 7.23 -8.32
C GLU A 86 5.69 5.80 -8.43
N LEU A 87 4.69 5.56 -9.30
CA LEU A 87 4.16 4.25 -9.58
C LEU A 87 5.26 3.30 -10.08
N LEU A 88 6.06 3.74 -11.06
CA LEU A 88 7.15 2.94 -11.62
C LEU A 88 8.33 2.83 -10.65
N GLU A 89 8.75 3.94 -10.05
CA GLU A 89 9.98 4.05 -9.28
C GLU A 89 9.87 3.52 -7.85
N LEU A 90 8.86 3.94 -7.09
CA LEU A 90 8.76 3.68 -5.65
C LEU A 90 7.78 2.57 -5.30
N HIS A 91 6.75 2.37 -6.14
CA HIS A 91 5.69 1.41 -5.88
C HIS A 91 5.85 0.08 -6.63
N THR A 92 6.55 0.05 -7.78
CA THR A 92 6.59 -1.15 -8.62
C THR A 92 7.98 -1.52 -9.11
N LEU A 93 8.41 -1.08 -10.28
CA LEU A 93 9.61 -1.59 -10.98
C LEU A 93 10.91 -1.25 -10.24
N GLY A 94 10.94 -0.15 -9.50
CA GLY A 94 12.15 0.35 -8.85
C GLY A 94 12.94 1.32 -9.73
N ALA A 95 13.66 2.25 -9.12
CA ALA A 95 14.46 3.30 -9.79
C ALA A 95 15.55 2.79 -10.75
N ARG A 96 15.90 1.51 -10.70
CA ARG A 96 16.93 0.88 -11.52
C ARG A 96 16.35 0.00 -12.63
N ALA A 97 15.04 -0.01 -12.80
CA ALA A 97 14.41 -0.75 -13.87
C ALA A 97 14.57 -0.03 -15.21
N ASP A 98 14.54 -0.82 -16.29
CA ASP A 98 14.67 -0.31 -17.64
C ASP A 98 13.31 0.21 -18.15
N TYR A 99 12.99 1.45 -17.79
CA TYR A 99 11.93 2.25 -18.42
C TYR A 99 12.49 3.63 -18.81
N THR A 100 11.81 4.30 -19.73
CA THR A 100 12.24 5.56 -20.33
C THR A 100 11.36 6.73 -19.87
N GLU A 101 11.81 7.96 -20.10
CA GLU A 101 10.97 9.14 -19.86
C GLU A 101 9.69 9.11 -20.69
N GLN A 102 9.74 8.57 -21.92
CA GLN A 102 8.54 8.36 -22.74
C GLN A 102 7.55 7.43 -22.04
N ASP A 103 8.04 6.37 -21.39
CA ASP A 103 7.16 5.45 -20.67
C ASP A 103 6.44 6.16 -19.51
N ILE A 104 7.10 7.11 -18.84
CA ILE A 104 6.47 7.91 -17.79
C ILE A 104 5.32 8.73 -18.36
N SER A 105 5.52 9.40 -19.50
CA SER A 105 4.45 10.15 -20.18
C SER A 105 3.29 9.24 -20.59
N GLU A 106 3.58 8.03 -21.12
CA GLU A 106 2.57 7.05 -21.52
C GLU A 106 1.80 6.49 -20.32
N VAL A 107 2.47 6.22 -19.19
CA VAL A 107 1.80 5.86 -17.94
C VAL A 107 0.95 7.02 -17.42
N ALA A 108 1.42 8.27 -17.51
CA ALA A 108 0.63 9.43 -17.13
C ALA A 108 -0.65 9.55 -17.98
N ARG A 109 -0.56 9.30 -19.30
CA ARG A 109 -1.73 9.22 -20.19
C ARG A 109 -2.72 8.16 -19.72
N ILE A 110 -2.27 6.97 -19.32
CA ILE A 110 -3.12 5.87 -18.81
C ILE A 110 -3.93 6.29 -17.58
N PHE A 111 -3.33 7.09 -16.68
CA PHE A 111 -4.00 7.50 -15.43
C PHE A 111 -4.74 8.83 -15.51
N THR A 112 -4.77 9.49 -16.68
CA THR A 112 -5.65 10.64 -16.90
C THR A 112 -7.12 10.27 -16.62
N GLY A 113 -7.85 11.18 -15.98
CA GLY A 113 -9.25 10.93 -15.59
C GLY A 113 -9.43 10.09 -14.32
N TRP A 114 -8.39 9.47 -13.76
CA TRP A 114 -8.44 8.91 -12.40
C TRP A 114 -8.42 10.05 -11.38
N HIS A 115 -9.53 10.23 -10.67
CA HIS A 115 -9.77 11.38 -9.81
C HIS A 115 -10.45 10.94 -8.51
N TYR A 116 -10.79 11.89 -7.65
CA TYR A 116 -11.61 11.66 -6.46
C TYR A 116 -12.71 12.71 -6.33
N ALA A 117 -13.70 12.47 -5.49
CA ALA A 117 -14.74 13.45 -5.21
C ALA A 117 -15.22 13.35 -3.76
N GLU A 118 -15.70 14.47 -3.22
CA GLU A 118 -16.41 14.47 -1.93
C GLU A 118 -17.71 13.68 -2.07
N ILE A 119 -17.96 12.80 -1.10
CA ILE A 119 -19.19 12.04 -0.99
C ILE A 119 -20.26 12.97 -0.43
N GLU A 120 -21.41 13.07 -1.11
CA GLU A 120 -22.54 13.83 -0.60
C GLU A 120 -23.06 13.22 0.71
N GLN A 121 -23.15 14.04 1.75
CA GLN A 121 -23.63 13.62 3.07
C GLN A 121 -24.89 14.38 3.45
N ALA A 122 -25.88 13.65 3.98
CA ALA A 122 -27.18 14.21 4.38
C ALA A 122 -27.06 15.27 5.48
N ASN A 123 -26.01 15.19 6.31
CA ASN A 123 -25.69 16.17 7.33
C ASN A 123 -24.48 16.99 6.89
N SER A 124 -24.68 18.28 6.59
CA SER A 124 -23.62 19.20 6.17
C SER A 124 -22.59 19.50 7.27
N ALA A 125 -22.90 19.19 8.54
CA ALA A 125 -21.96 19.25 9.65
C ALA A 125 -21.09 17.99 9.79
N ALA A 126 -21.35 16.94 9.00
CA ALA A 126 -20.54 15.74 9.00
C ALA A 126 -19.14 16.03 8.43
N ILE A 127 -18.17 15.30 8.95
CA ILE A 127 -16.81 15.32 8.44
C ILE A 127 -16.80 14.80 6.99
N PRO A 128 -16.20 15.50 6.02
CA PRO A 128 -16.13 15.06 4.64
C PRO A 128 -15.51 13.69 4.50
N ARG A 129 -16.01 12.96 3.52
CA ARG A 129 -15.37 11.76 3.03
C ARG A 129 -15.19 11.89 1.53
N PHE A 130 -14.16 11.25 1.03
CA PHE A 130 -13.82 11.28 -0.39
C PHE A 130 -13.80 9.86 -0.92
N GLU A 131 -14.17 9.70 -2.19
CA GLU A 131 -14.10 8.41 -2.88
C GLU A 131 -13.42 8.58 -4.23
N PHE A 132 -12.86 7.48 -4.72
CA PHE A 132 -12.39 7.40 -6.09
C PHE A 132 -13.53 7.71 -7.07
N ARG A 133 -13.23 8.52 -8.08
CA ARG A 133 -14.14 8.81 -9.19
C ARG A 133 -13.37 8.87 -10.50
N TYR A 134 -13.78 8.06 -11.46
CA TYR A 134 -13.26 8.16 -12.82
C TYR A 134 -14.00 9.24 -13.62
N ARG A 135 -13.26 10.04 -14.40
CA ARG A 135 -13.76 11.15 -15.23
C ARG A 135 -13.43 10.88 -16.71
N PRO A 136 -14.32 10.23 -17.47
CA PRO A 136 -14.10 9.87 -18.87
C PRO A 136 -13.68 11.03 -19.77
N LEU A 137 -14.29 12.20 -19.61
CA LEU A 137 -14.02 13.37 -20.45
C LEU A 137 -12.63 13.99 -20.23
N ARG A 138 -11.91 13.56 -19.19
CA ARG A 138 -10.53 13.99 -18.92
C ARG A 138 -9.51 12.95 -19.37
N HIS A 139 -9.93 11.77 -19.80
CA HIS A 139 -9.04 10.68 -20.16
C HIS A 139 -8.49 10.87 -21.58
N ASP A 140 -7.19 10.66 -21.74
CA ASP A 140 -6.55 10.44 -23.03
C ASP A 140 -6.88 9.03 -23.46
N ASN A 141 -7.68 8.85 -24.51
CA ASN A 141 -8.13 7.56 -25.02
C ASN A 141 -7.28 7.07 -26.21
N GLY A 142 -6.12 7.66 -26.48
CA GLY A 142 -5.22 7.17 -27.51
C GLY A 142 -4.45 5.95 -27.03
N ASP A 143 -4.03 5.09 -27.96
CA ASP A 143 -3.18 3.94 -27.65
C ASP A 143 -1.87 4.37 -26.94
N LYS A 144 -1.41 3.55 -26.00
CA LYS A 144 -0.15 3.75 -25.26
C LYS A 144 0.81 2.59 -25.48
N MET A 145 2.05 2.93 -25.83
CA MET A 145 3.12 1.97 -26.04
C MET A 145 4.18 2.15 -24.97
N LEU A 146 4.39 1.12 -24.17
CA LEU A 146 5.37 1.11 -23.08
C LEU A 146 6.49 0.13 -23.43
N SER A 147 7.74 0.58 -23.36
CA SER A 147 8.92 -0.22 -23.73
C SER A 147 9.08 -1.49 -22.87
N PHE A 148 8.62 -1.43 -21.61
CA PHE A 148 8.65 -2.53 -20.66
C PHE A 148 7.39 -3.41 -20.70
N HIS A 149 6.40 -3.10 -21.54
CA HIS A 149 5.16 -3.87 -21.71
C HIS A 149 5.20 -4.64 -23.05
N PRO A 150 4.77 -5.92 -23.10
CA PRO A 150 4.91 -6.76 -24.29
C PRO A 150 4.00 -6.37 -25.47
N GLY A 151 3.18 -5.34 -25.33
CA GLY A 151 2.22 -4.91 -26.35
C GLY A 151 1.73 -3.48 -26.12
N VAL A 152 0.64 -3.13 -26.79
CA VAL A 152 0.01 -1.81 -26.70
C VAL A 152 -1.16 -1.88 -25.72
N ILE A 153 -1.27 -0.89 -24.85
CA ILE A 153 -2.52 -0.67 -24.10
C ILE A 153 -3.45 0.09 -25.04
N ILE A 154 -4.47 -0.63 -25.52
CA ILE A 154 -5.45 -0.11 -26.48
C ILE A 154 -6.33 0.91 -25.77
N GLY A 155 -6.42 2.08 -26.37
CA GLY A 155 -7.24 3.19 -25.93
C GLY A 155 -8.73 2.85 -25.89
N ARG A 156 -9.45 3.32 -24.87
CA ARG A 156 -10.87 3.02 -24.65
C ARG A 156 -11.67 4.29 -24.37
N ASP A 157 -12.84 4.37 -24.97
CA ASP A 157 -13.76 5.50 -24.81
C ASP A 157 -14.60 5.42 -23.54
N GLY A 158 -15.08 6.59 -23.11
CA GLY A 158 -16.08 6.68 -22.04
C GLY A 158 -15.60 6.06 -20.74
N ASN A 159 -16.50 5.35 -20.05
CA ASN A 159 -16.18 4.71 -18.76
C ASN A 159 -15.18 3.55 -18.89
N GLU A 160 -14.96 3.02 -20.09
CA GLU A 160 -14.05 1.89 -20.29
C GLU A 160 -12.57 2.29 -20.22
N GLY A 161 -12.22 3.56 -20.39
CA GLY A 161 -10.83 4.03 -20.22
C GLY A 161 -10.26 3.76 -18.82
N TYR A 162 -11.12 3.62 -17.80
CA TYR A 162 -10.70 3.14 -16.47
C TYR A 162 -9.96 1.80 -16.51
N GLN A 163 -10.33 0.92 -17.46
CA GLN A 163 -9.75 -0.41 -17.57
C GLN A 163 -8.30 -0.40 -18.05
N GLU A 164 -7.84 0.66 -18.71
CA GLU A 164 -6.45 0.80 -19.13
C GLU A 164 -5.51 0.85 -17.93
N GLY A 165 -5.84 1.67 -16.92
CA GLY A 165 -5.09 1.72 -15.67
C GLY A 165 -5.16 0.38 -14.93
N ARG A 166 -6.33 -0.29 -14.90
CA ARG A 166 -6.45 -1.62 -14.30
C ARG A 166 -5.58 -2.67 -14.99
N GLN A 167 -5.49 -2.62 -16.31
CA GLN A 167 -4.65 -3.50 -17.11
C GLN A 167 -3.17 -3.25 -16.79
N LEU A 168 -2.74 -1.99 -16.77
CA LEU A 168 -1.36 -1.64 -16.43
C LEU A 168 -0.99 -2.06 -15.01
N LEU A 169 -1.84 -1.78 -14.01
CA LEU A 169 -1.57 -2.15 -12.61
C LEU A 169 -1.47 -3.67 -12.44
N ALA A 170 -2.31 -4.44 -13.14
CA ALA A 170 -2.22 -5.90 -13.12
C ALA A 170 -0.90 -6.38 -13.74
N TYR A 171 -0.46 -5.77 -14.85
CA TYR A 171 0.81 -6.08 -15.48
C TYR A 171 2.00 -5.76 -14.56
N LEU A 172 2.02 -4.56 -13.97
CA LEU A 172 3.09 -4.13 -13.06
C LEU A 172 3.17 -5.05 -11.82
N ALA A 173 2.04 -5.45 -11.24
CA ALA A 173 2.02 -6.36 -10.08
C ALA A 173 2.66 -7.73 -10.37
N ALA A 174 2.54 -8.21 -11.62
CA ALA A 174 3.11 -9.47 -12.08
C ALA A 174 4.52 -9.33 -12.69
N HIS A 175 5.08 -8.11 -12.75
CA HIS A 175 6.35 -7.87 -13.42
C HIS A 175 7.55 -8.39 -12.58
N PRO A 176 8.53 -9.10 -13.18
CA PRO A 176 9.69 -9.63 -12.44
C PRO A 176 10.55 -8.57 -11.74
N ALA A 177 10.62 -7.36 -12.31
CA ALA A 177 11.30 -6.24 -11.64
C ALA A 177 10.55 -5.82 -10.36
N THR A 178 9.21 -5.84 -10.38
CA THR A 178 8.39 -5.53 -9.21
C THR A 178 8.52 -6.58 -8.13
N SER A 179 8.48 -7.87 -8.49
CA SER A 179 8.73 -8.94 -7.51
C SER A 179 10.08 -8.75 -6.85
N SER A 180 11.15 -8.53 -7.62
CA SER A 180 12.51 -8.35 -7.13
C SER A 180 12.66 -7.11 -6.24
N PHE A 181 12.10 -5.98 -6.65
CA PHE A 181 12.16 -4.72 -5.92
C PHE A 181 11.41 -4.80 -4.58
N VAL A 182 10.16 -5.25 -4.58
CA VAL A 182 9.35 -5.36 -3.36
C VAL A 182 9.92 -6.43 -2.43
N CYS A 183 10.34 -7.59 -2.98
CA CYS A 183 11.00 -8.63 -2.21
C CYS A 183 12.30 -8.15 -1.56
N GLY A 184 13.11 -7.35 -2.26
CA GLY A 184 14.29 -6.72 -1.68
C GLY A 184 13.94 -5.92 -0.41
N LYS A 185 12.86 -5.12 -0.45
CA LYS A 185 12.39 -4.34 0.71
C LYS A 185 11.84 -5.24 1.83
N ILE A 186 11.11 -6.31 1.51
CA ILE A 186 10.58 -7.26 2.50
C ILE A 186 11.72 -8.03 3.19
N VAL A 187 12.68 -8.53 2.42
CA VAL A 187 13.87 -9.22 2.97
C VAL A 187 14.70 -8.24 3.77
N GLN A 188 14.82 -6.99 3.32
CA GLN A 188 15.46 -5.95 4.09
C GLN A 188 14.78 -5.75 5.44
N LEU A 189 13.45 -5.74 5.48
CA LEU A 189 12.67 -5.58 6.70
C LEU A 189 12.85 -6.77 7.66
N LEU A 190 12.76 -7.99 7.16
CA LEU A 190 12.60 -9.19 7.98
C LEU A 190 13.90 -9.95 8.28
N VAL A 191 14.92 -9.82 7.42
CA VAL A 191 16.10 -10.68 7.47
C VAL A 191 17.35 -9.89 7.86
N ALA A 192 17.73 -8.87 7.07
CA ALA A 192 18.95 -8.10 7.31
C ALA A 192 18.93 -6.76 6.57
N ASP A 193 19.64 -5.75 7.10
CA ASP A 193 19.71 -4.41 6.49
C ASP A 193 20.32 -4.42 5.09
N VAL A 194 21.22 -5.37 4.82
CA VAL A 194 21.67 -5.74 3.47
C VAL A 194 20.97 -7.05 3.11
N PRO A 195 19.95 -7.03 2.23
CA PRO A 195 19.18 -8.22 1.88
C PRO A 195 20.06 -9.33 1.28
N PRO A 196 20.14 -10.53 1.88
CA PRO A 196 20.88 -11.62 1.28
C PRO A 196 20.16 -12.13 0.02
N GLN A 197 20.91 -12.29 -1.08
CA GLN A 197 20.34 -12.61 -2.39
C GLN A 197 19.47 -13.87 -2.38
N HIS A 198 19.87 -14.90 -1.63
CA HIS A 198 19.10 -16.14 -1.45
C HIS A 198 17.63 -15.88 -1.07
N PHE A 199 17.38 -15.01 -0.09
CA PHE A 199 16.01 -14.71 0.34
C PHE A 199 15.25 -13.84 -0.65
N VAL A 200 15.94 -12.96 -1.37
CA VAL A 200 15.34 -12.17 -2.45
C VAL A 200 14.87 -13.09 -3.57
N ASP A 201 15.67 -14.10 -3.90
CA ASP A 201 15.33 -15.10 -4.92
C ASP A 201 14.15 -15.98 -4.48
N VAL A 202 14.19 -16.53 -3.26
CA VAL A 202 13.08 -17.32 -2.69
C VAL A 202 11.78 -16.52 -2.67
N CYS A 203 11.85 -15.26 -2.22
CA CYS A 203 10.71 -14.35 -2.20
C CYS A 203 10.19 -14.11 -3.62
N SER A 204 11.07 -13.78 -4.57
CA SER A 204 10.69 -13.40 -5.93
C SER A 204 10.11 -14.57 -6.71
N ILE A 205 10.68 -15.77 -6.57
CA ILE A 205 10.14 -17.00 -7.17
C ILE A 205 8.75 -17.28 -6.61
N THR A 206 8.58 -17.21 -5.29
CA THR A 206 7.28 -17.43 -4.65
C THR A 206 6.26 -16.42 -5.14
N TRP A 207 6.62 -15.14 -5.18
CA TRP A 207 5.78 -14.06 -5.71
C TRP A 207 5.28 -14.36 -7.11
N MET A 208 6.17 -14.75 -8.03
CA MET A 208 5.82 -15.04 -9.42
C MET A 208 4.90 -16.27 -9.55
N VAL A 209 5.05 -17.27 -8.66
CA VAL A 209 4.19 -18.46 -8.64
C VAL A 209 2.80 -18.16 -8.07
N THR A 210 2.71 -17.26 -7.09
CA THR A 210 1.46 -17.00 -6.35
C THR A 210 0.74 -15.72 -6.76
N ASP A 211 1.20 -15.05 -7.82
CA ASP A 211 0.68 -13.75 -8.28
C ASP A 211 0.75 -12.66 -7.18
N GLY A 212 1.84 -12.68 -6.41
CA GLY A 212 2.09 -11.71 -5.34
C GLY A 212 1.30 -11.93 -4.05
N ASP A 213 0.98 -13.19 -3.70
CA ASP A 213 0.38 -13.52 -2.41
C ASP A 213 1.39 -13.31 -1.28
N ILE A 214 1.20 -12.23 -0.52
CA ILE A 214 2.11 -11.80 0.52
C ILE A 214 2.20 -12.83 1.64
N ARG A 215 1.11 -13.57 1.93
CA ARG A 215 1.17 -14.66 2.91
C ARG A 215 2.19 -15.72 2.49
N SER A 216 2.05 -16.24 1.26
CA SER A 216 2.95 -17.27 0.73
C SER A 216 4.41 -16.78 0.70
N VAL A 217 4.64 -15.53 0.30
CA VAL A 217 5.97 -14.90 0.31
C VAL A 217 6.58 -14.89 1.71
N LEU A 218 5.82 -14.44 2.72
CA LEU A 218 6.29 -14.41 4.11
C LEU A 218 6.57 -15.82 4.64
N GLU A 219 5.72 -16.79 4.32
CA GLU A 219 5.94 -18.18 4.70
C GLU A 219 7.21 -18.75 4.07
N ALA A 220 7.47 -18.46 2.78
CA ALA A 220 8.67 -18.93 2.09
C ALA A 220 9.95 -18.41 2.74
N ILE A 221 9.98 -17.13 3.15
CA ILE A 221 11.13 -16.53 3.83
C ILE A 221 11.29 -17.10 5.25
N LEU A 222 10.22 -17.05 6.06
CA LEU A 222 10.29 -17.32 7.50
C LEU A 222 10.41 -18.81 7.82
N LYS A 223 10.02 -19.69 6.89
CA LYS A 223 10.15 -21.16 7.02
C LYS A 223 11.38 -21.71 6.27
N ASP A 224 12.16 -20.87 5.60
CA ASP A 224 13.40 -21.31 4.97
C ASP A 224 14.38 -21.82 6.05
N PRO A 225 14.98 -23.02 5.87
CA PRO A 225 15.92 -23.57 6.85
C PRO A 225 17.06 -22.61 7.19
N SER A 226 17.58 -21.86 6.21
CA SER A 226 18.67 -20.91 6.37
C SER A 226 18.29 -19.75 7.29
N TYR A 227 17.02 -19.34 7.31
CA TYR A 227 16.50 -18.34 8.25
C TYR A 227 16.42 -18.90 9.67
N ILE A 228 15.99 -20.16 9.81
CA ILE A 228 15.79 -20.82 11.10
C ILE A 228 17.12 -21.19 11.77
N THR A 229 18.13 -21.58 10.99
CA THR A 229 19.40 -22.07 11.54
C THR A 229 20.45 -20.97 11.72
N THR A 230 20.25 -19.79 11.12
CA THR A 230 21.22 -18.68 11.19
C THR A 230 20.79 -17.66 12.24
N VAL A 231 21.45 -17.69 13.39
CA VAL A 231 21.15 -16.80 14.54
C VAL A 231 21.25 -15.31 14.17
N GLU A 232 22.15 -14.95 13.26
CA GLU A 232 22.34 -13.57 12.81
C GLU A 232 21.07 -12.97 12.19
N TYR A 233 20.35 -13.74 11.35
CA TYR A 233 19.08 -13.29 10.76
C TYR A 233 17.94 -13.15 11.78
N GLN A 234 18.05 -13.81 12.93
CA GLN A 234 17.02 -13.75 13.97
C GLN A 234 17.27 -12.65 15.01
N ARG A 235 18.52 -12.19 15.16
CA ARG A 235 18.93 -11.37 16.32
C ARG A 235 19.70 -10.10 15.98
N ASN A 236 20.19 -9.92 14.75
CA ASN A 236 21.04 -8.76 14.41
C ASN A 236 20.27 -7.56 13.85
N LYS A 237 18.96 -7.67 13.63
CA LYS A 237 18.12 -6.53 13.22
C LYS A 237 17.99 -5.53 14.38
N GLY A 238 18.62 -4.37 14.23
CA GLY A 238 18.42 -3.24 15.13
C GLY A 238 16.97 -2.77 15.08
N LYS A 239 16.38 -2.46 16.24
CA LYS A 239 15.04 -1.89 16.32
C LYS A 239 15.08 -0.42 15.92
N THR A 240 14.18 0.01 15.06
CA THR A 240 13.93 1.44 14.78
C THR A 240 13.48 2.16 16.07
N PRO A 241 13.58 3.51 16.14
CA PRO A 241 13.09 4.26 17.31
C PRO A 241 11.63 3.95 17.66
N PHE A 242 10.78 3.74 16.66
CA PHE A 242 9.38 3.34 16.85
C PHE A 242 9.26 1.93 17.46
N GLU A 243 9.96 0.93 16.92
CA GLU A 243 9.92 -0.45 17.43
C GLU A 243 10.53 -0.58 18.82
N TYR A 244 11.59 0.19 19.09
CA TYR A 244 12.19 0.29 20.41
C TYR A 244 11.20 0.90 21.40
N SER A 245 10.56 2.02 21.05
CA SER A 245 9.54 2.66 21.89
C SER A 245 8.36 1.72 22.17
N ALA A 246 7.88 1.01 21.15
CA ALA A 246 6.82 0.01 21.31
C ALA A 246 7.27 -1.18 22.19
N SER A 247 8.52 -1.62 22.06
CA SER A 247 9.09 -2.70 22.88
C SER A 247 9.24 -2.28 24.35
N VAL A 248 9.68 -1.05 24.62
CA VAL A 248 9.75 -0.49 25.98
C VAL A 248 8.36 -0.37 26.58
N ALA A 249 7.38 0.16 25.83
CA ALA A 249 6.00 0.26 26.30
C ALA A 249 5.39 -1.11 26.65
N ARG A 250 5.71 -2.15 25.87
CA ARG A 250 5.34 -3.54 26.17
C ARG A 250 6.03 -4.09 27.41
N PHE A 251 7.34 -3.92 27.50
CA PHE A 251 8.14 -4.40 28.63
C PHE A 251 7.63 -3.81 29.95
N LEU A 252 7.23 -2.54 29.93
CA LEU A 252 6.67 -1.83 31.08
C LEU A 252 5.19 -2.16 31.35
N ALA A 253 4.55 -3.03 30.54
CA ALA A 253 3.13 -3.37 30.61
C ALA A 253 2.21 -2.15 30.71
N LEU A 254 2.60 -1.03 30.07
CA LEU A 254 1.76 0.18 30.02
C LEU A 254 0.42 -0.22 29.42
N SER A 255 -0.70 -0.01 30.11
CA SER A 255 -2.03 -0.27 29.55
C SER A 255 -2.64 1.05 29.06
N PRO A 256 -3.41 1.07 27.96
CA PRO A 256 -4.09 2.29 27.56
C PRO A 256 -5.11 2.65 28.65
N GLU A 257 -5.09 3.87 29.16
CA GLU A 257 -6.18 4.35 30.02
C GLU A 257 -7.49 4.34 29.21
N ALA A 258 -8.54 3.74 29.78
CA ALA A 258 -9.82 3.52 29.10
C ALA A 258 -10.48 4.81 28.59
N SER A 259 -10.09 5.98 29.11
CA SER A 259 -10.50 7.31 28.65
C SER A 259 -9.95 7.68 27.26
N GLN A 260 -8.81 7.11 26.83
CA GLN A 260 -8.18 7.42 25.53
C GLN A 260 -8.63 6.49 24.39
N VAL A 261 -9.24 5.35 24.71
CA VAL A 261 -9.69 4.35 23.71
C VAL A 261 -11.08 4.70 23.14
N ARG A 262 -11.93 5.40 23.90
CA ARG A 262 -13.28 5.81 23.47
C ARG A 262 -13.27 6.79 22.30
N ASP A 263 -12.25 7.65 22.20
CA ASP A 263 -12.16 8.65 21.12
C ASP A 263 -11.72 8.04 19.78
N LEU A 264 -11.09 6.86 19.77
CA LEU A 264 -10.69 6.16 18.54
C LEU A 264 -11.83 5.33 17.92
N ALA A 265 -12.79 4.87 18.73
CA ALA A 265 -13.94 4.10 18.25
C ALA A 265 -14.98 4.95 17.51
N MET A 266 -15.01 6.27 17.73
CA MET A 266 -15.89 7.19 16.98
C MET A 266 -15.40 7.52 15.56
N ILE A 267 -14.17 7.12 15.20
CA ILE A 267 -13.52 7.50 13.92
C ILE A 267 -13.63 6.37 12.87
N LEU A 268 -14.06 5.16 13.23
CA LEU A 268 -14.20 4.03 12.30
C LEU A 268 -15.69 3.69 12.10
N PRO A 269 -16.26 3.77 10.88
CA PRO A 269 -17.63 3.35 10.63
C PRO A 269 -17.69 1.84 10.36
N GLY A 270 -18.19 1.06 11.31
CA GLY A 270 -18.57 -0.34 11.07
C GLY A 270 -18.53 -1.24 12.30
N GLY A 271 -19.71 -1.49 12.90
CA GLY A 271 -19.97 -2.67 13.74
C GLY A 271 -19.85 -2.45 15.25
N SER A 272 -20.91 -1.91 15.85
CA SER A 272 -21.16 -1.99 17.30
C SER A 272 -21.68 -3.35 17.77
N ASP A 273 -21.58 -4.41 16.96
CA ASP A 273 -22.05 -5.75 17.32
C ASP A 273 -20.88 -6.73 17.29
N GLY A 274 -20.41 -7.12 18.49
CA GLY A 274 -19.52 -8.29 18.64
C GLY A 274 -18.30 -8.15 19.56
N LEU A 275 -18.15 -7.08 20.34
CA LEU A 275 -17.11 -7.00 21.38
C LEU A 275 -17.66 -7.45 22.73
N GLU A 276 -17.84 -8.77 22.89
CA GLU A 276 -17.82 -9.36 24.23
C GLU A 276 -16.38 -9.25 24.77
N LEU A 277 -16.14 -8.20 25.56
CA LEU A 277 -14.95 -8.04 26.36
C LEU A 277 -15.01 -9.05 27.52
N PHE A 278 -14.28 -10.15 27.39
CA PHE A 278 -13.77 -11.06 28.43
C PHE A 278 -14.77 -11.53 29.51
N PRO A 279 -15.06 -12.85 29.63
CA PRO A 279 -15.75 -13.35 30.82
C PRO A 279 -14.81 -13.21 32.03
N ALA A 280 -15.31 -12.59 33.09
CA ALA A 280 -14.63 -12.56 34.38
C ALA A 280 -14.38 -14.00 34.85
N ALA A 281 -13.11 -14.36 35.07
CA ALA A 281 -12.76 -15.62 35.70
C ALA A 281 -13.21 -15.59 37.17
N GLY A 282 -14.29 -16.33 37.47
CA GLY A 282 -14.71 -16.62 38.83
C GLY A 282 -13.97 -17.85 39.36
N THR A 283 -13.17 -17.65 40.39
CA THR A 283 -13.23 -18.18 41.78
C THR A 283 -11.84 -18.12 42.38
#